data_AF-A0A7J4KIK6-F1
#
_entry.id   AF-A0A7J4KIK6-F1
#
_cell.length_a   1.000
_cell.length_b   1.000
_cell.length_c   1.000
_cell.angle_alpha   90.00
_cell.angle_beta   90.00
_cell.angle_gamma   90.00
#
_symmetry.space_group_name_H-M   'P 1'
#
loop_
_entity.id
_entity.type
_entity.pdbx_description
1 polymer ?
#
loop_
_entity_poly.entity_id
_entity_poly.type
_entity_poly.pdbx_seq_one_letter_code
_entity_poly.pdbx_strand_id
1 'polypeptide(L)'
;LDPAVDQSNGLNSNPDLDGDGDDDIMYSCVLSNVDMVFQGLANNFTGTEKLFIFTTDHGGSAGGYDTIENLWNYEELTDAHFAELLAAIPAAEKICTLEPCFSGGFLDNIVGEPGPIVASSACRYDEYSWAMPPDYVYDTYVFHWTAAMKGEDAYGVPVNADVNQDGIITLDEAYQYAVDHDQDDESPQYGEYPEGTGSYLSLKVTSDPPAQPTKPVGPTLGIWNIEYTYTSSTTEPDNEQIYYQFNWGDGSNSGWLGPYQSGQTGS
;
A
#
# COMPACT_ATOMS: atom_id res chain seq x y z
N LEU A 1 11.78 0.13 -23.62
CA LEU A 1 11.31 1.53 -23.48
C LEU A 1 12.54 2.32 -23.07
N ASP A 2 12.78 3.49 -23.66
CA ASP A 2 13.85 4.38 -23.18
C ASP A 2 13.23 5.22 -22.05
N PRO A 3 13.54 4.98 -20.77
CA PRO A 3 12.98 5.78 -19.70
C PRO A 3 13.46 7.22 -19.91
N ALA A 4 12.56 8.19 -19.77
CA ALA A 4 13.00 9.57 -19.72
C ALA A 4 13.94 9.74 -18.54
N VAL A 5 15.05 10.42 -18.79
CA VAL A 5 16.04 10.83 -17.79
C VAL A 5 15.33 11.40 -16.56
N ASP A 6 15.44 10.73 -15.42
CA ASP A 6 14.90 11.17 -14.14
C ASP A 6 15.94 11.91 -13.28
N GLN A 7 17.25 11.71 -13.56
CA GLN A 7 18.31 12.39 -12.84
C GLN A 7 18.75 13.68 -13.53
N SER A 8 19.03 14.70 -12.72
CA SER A 8 19.60 15.99 -13.15
C SER A 8 20.91 15.89 -13.94
N ASN A 9 21.60 14.73 -13.86
CA ASN A 9 22.85 14.45 -14.55
C ASN A 9 22.68 13.86 -15.97
N GLY A 10 21.45 13.65 -16.45
CA GLY A 10 21.22 13.05 -17.77
C GLY A 10 21.09 11.53 -17.79
N LEU A 11 21.06 10.86 -16.62
CA LEU A 11 20.94 9.41 -16.48
C LEU A 11 19.58 9.00 -15.91
N ASN A 12 19.30 7.70 -16.01
CA ASN A 12 18.18 7.06 -15.35
C ASN A 12 18.63 6.43 -14.03
N SER A 13 17.80 6.48 -13.00
CA SER A 13 17.94 5.66 -11.80
C SER A 13 17.90 4.17 -12.12
N ASN A 14 18.44 3.35 -11.21
CA ASN A 14 18.37 1.90 -11.37
C ASN A 14 16.89 1.49 -11.31
N PRO A 15 16.33 0.87 -12.37
CA PRO A 15 14.93 0.47 -12.38
C PRO A 15 14.66 -0.76 -11.50
N ASP A 16 15.69 -1.51 -11.13
CA ASP A 16 15.64 -2.61 -10.16
C ASP A 16 15.74 -2.01 -8.73
N LEU A 17 14.56 -1.81 -8.12
CA LEU A 17 14.38 -1.13 -6.84
C LEU A 17 14.60 -2.08 -5.65
N ASP A 18 14.36 -3.38 -5.82
CA ASP A 18 14.50 -4.38 -4.75
C ASP A 18 15.78 -5.24 -4.83
N GLY A 19 16.53 -5.12 -5.94
CA GLY A 19 17.80 -5.79 -6.16
C GLY A 19 17.65 -7.27 -6.57
N ASP A 20 16.48 -7.69 -7.02
CA ASP A 20 16.23 -9.06 -7.48
C ASP A 20 16.75 -9.34 -8.91
N GLY A 21 17.09 -8.27 -9.63
CA GLY A 21 17.65 -8.30 -10.98
C GLY A 21 16.63 -8.15 -12.10
N ASP A 22 15.36 -7.97 -11.80
CA ASP A 22 14.30 -7.58 -12.73
C ASP A 22 13.96 -6.08 -12.58
N ASP A 23 13.59 -5.43 -13.69
CA ASP A 23 13.22 -4.01 -13.66
C ASP A 23 11.81 -3.84 -13.04
N ASP A 24 11.67 -3.00 -12.02
CA ASP A 24 10.39 -2.66 -11.36
C ASP A 24 9.58 -1.58 -12.09
N ILE A 25 10.00 -1.23 -13.31
CA ILE A 25 9.37 -0.18 -14.13
C ILE A 25 8.78 -0.81 -15.39
N MET A 26 7.45 -0.72 -15.54
CA MET A 26 6.74 -1.41 -16.63
C MET A 26 6.33 -0.49 -17.79
N TYR A 27 6.07 0.79 -17.54
CA TYR A 27 5.48 1.71 -18.53
C TYR A 27 6.07 3.12 -18.44
N SER A 28 6.00 3.88 -19.55
CA SER A 28 6.35 5.31 -19.53
C SER A 28 5.25 6.13 -18.87
N CYS A 29 5.64 7.19 -18.14
CA CYS A 29 4.73 8.11 -17.46
C CYS A 29 4.03 9.05 -18.45
N VAL A 30 3.07 8.53 -19.22
CA VAL A 30 2.22 9.28 -20.17
C VAL A 30 0.77 8.90 -19.91
N LEU A 31 -0.18 9.79 -20.21
CA LEU A 31 -1.58 9.67 -19.80
C LEU A 31 -2.21 8.38 -20.32
N SER A 32 -1.93 8.01 -21.57
CA SER A 32 -2.44 6.76 -22.17
C SER A 32 -1.99 5.48 -21.47
N ASN A 33 -0.81 5.48 -20.84
CA ASN A 33 -0.34 4.35 -20.05
C ASN A 33 -0.92 4.38 -18.64
N VAL A 34 -1.05 5.56 -18.03
CA VAL A 34 -1.76 5.72 -16.74
C VAL A 34 -3.17 5.17 -16.87
N ASP A 35 -3.93 5.61 -17.88
CA ASP A 35 -5.28 5.11 -18.16
C ASP A 35 -5.32 3.58 -18.34
N MET A 36 -4.35 3.03 -19.07
CA MET A 36 -4.26 1.60 -19.33
C MET A 36 -4.01 0.80 -18.04
N VAL A 37 -3.10 1.27 -17.18
CA VAL A 37 -2.78 0.64 -15.90
C VAL A 37 -3.99 0.68 -14.97
N PHE A 38 -4.62 1.85 -14.79
CA PHE A 38 -5.81 1.98 -13.95
C PHE A 38 -6.98 1.15 -14.47
N GLN A 39 -7.19 1.09 -15.79
CA GLN A 39 -8.18 0.17 -16.38
C GLN A 39 -7.83 -1.30 -16.11
N GLY A 40 -6.54 -1.65 -16.15
CA GLY A 40 -6.05 -2.97 -15.76
C GLY A 40 -6.39 -3.30 -14.31
N LEU A 41 -6.11 -2.38 -13.38
CA LEU A 41 -6.45 -2.54 -11.96
C LEU A 41 -7.96 -2.70 -11.78
N ALA A 42 -8.76 -1.84 -12.38
CA ALA A 42 -10.22 -1.88 -12.29
C ALA A 42 -10.83 -3.21 -12.79
N ASN A 43 -10.20 -3.83 -13.80
CA ASN A 43 -10.66 -5.12 -14.36
C ASN A 43 -10.19 -6.34 -13.56
N ASN A 44 -9.10 -6.23 -12.80
CA ASN A 44 -8.48 -7.38 -12.13
C ASN A 44 -8.70 -7.41 -10.62
N PHE A 45 -9.03 -6.27 -10.00
CA PHE A 45 -9.41 -6.23 -8.58
C PHE A 45 -10.75 -6.93 -8.36
N THR A 46 -10.83 -7.71 -7.29
CA THR A 46 -11.99 -8.53 -6.94
C THR A 46 -12.80 -7.96 -5.78
N GLY A 47 -12.31 -6.89 -5.12
CA GLY A 47 -12.98 -6.27 -3.98
C GLY A 47 -12.35 -6.58 -2.63
N THR A 48 -11.23 -7.33 -2.61
CA THR A 48 -10.53 -7.73 -1.39
C THR A 48 -9.12 -7.13 -1.29
N GLU A 49 -8.62 -6.56 -2.39
CA GLU A 49 -7.27 -6.06 -2.49
C GLU A 49 -7.15 -4.63 -1.93
N LYS A 50 -5.99 -4.35 -1.34
CA LYS A 50 -5.55 -3.01 -0.95
C LYS A 50 -4.81 -2.36 -2.12
N LEU A 51 -5.18 -1.13 -2.46
CA LEU A 51 -4.49 -0.32 -3.46
C LEU A 51 -3.66 0.76 -2.76
N PHE A 52 -2.37 0.81 -3.04
CA PHE A 52 -1.50 1.91 -2.65
C PHE A 52 -0.99 2.64 -3.89
N ILE A 53 -1.17 3.95 -3.92
CA ILE A 53 -0.67 4.87 -4.94
C ILE A 53 0.28 5.85 -4.27
N PHE A 54 1.49 5.93 -4.80
CA PHE A 54 2.51 6.90 -4.43
C PHE A 54 2.92 7.65 -5.69
N THR A 55 2.86 8.98 -5.67
CA THR A 55 3.33 9.82 -6.78
C THR A 55 4.36 10.83 -6.30
N THR A 56 5.34 11.11 -7.17
CA THR A 56 6.37 12.13 -6.96
C THR A 56 6.79 12.67 -8.33
N ASP A 57 6.59 13.97 -8.54
CA ASP A 57 7.11 14.79 -9.65
C ASP A 57 6.66 16.25 -9.39
N HIS A 58 6.68 17.09 -10.40
CA HIS A 58 6.09 18.40 -10.39
C HIS A 58 4.57 18.36 -10.60
N GLY A 59 3.90 19.38 -10.08
CA GLY A 59 2.51 19.66 -10.40
C GLY A 59 2.24 21.15 -10.53
N GLY A 60 0.98 21.47 -10.75
CA GLY A 60 0.53 22.81 -11.00
C GLY A 60 -0.90 23.06 -10.51
N SER A 61 -1.21 24.34 -10.31
CA SER A 61 -2.59 24.77 -10.09
C SER A 61 -3.28 25.04 -11.43
N ALA A 62 -4.43 24.42 -11.64
CA ALA A 62 -5.38 24.78 -12.70
C ALA A 62 -6.40 25.85 -12.21
N GLY A 63 -6.42 26.14 -10.91
CA GLY A 63 -7.10 27.27 -10.28
C GLY A 63 -8.14 26.82 -9.25
N GLY A 64 -8.21 27.51 -8.11
CA GLY A 64 -9.03 27.01 -7.00
C GLY A 64 -8.42 25.72 -6.46
N TYR A 65 -9.25 24.70 -6.24
CA TYR A 65 -8.79 23.37 -5.83
C TYR A 65 -8.38 22.49 -7.03
N ASP A 66 -8.64 22.91 -8.26
CA ASP A 66 -8.26 22.16 -9.46
C ASP A 66 -6.73 22.20 -9.66
N THR A 67 -6.12 21.03 -9.76
CA THR A 67 -4.68 20.80 -9.77
C THR A 67 -4.28 19.69 -10.76
N ILE A 68 -2.99 19.65 -11.10
CA ILE A 68 -2.43 18.71 -12.06
C ILE A 68 -1.13 18.10 -11.54
N GLU A 69 -0.85 16.87 -11.97
CA GLU A 69 0.46 16.24 -11.91
C GLU A 69 1.06 16.22 -13.33
N ASN A 70 2.33 16.60 -13.45
CA ASN A 70 3.02 16.60 -14.73
C ASN A 70 3.36 15.17 -15.13
N LEU A 71 3.08 14.85 -16.39
CA LEU A 71 3.52 13.61 -17.02
C LEU A 71 4.57 13.94 -18.10
N TRP A 72 5.20 12.89 -18.64
CA TRP A 72 6.14 13.05 -19.74
C TRP A 72 5.45 13.57 -21.01
N ASN A 73 6.25 14.14 -21.91
CA ASN A 73 5.79 14.74 -23.17
C ASN A 73 4.86 15.95 -23.00
N TYR A 74 4.95 16.67 -21.87
CA TYR A 74 4.07 17.80 -21.54
C TYR A 74 2.59 17.37 -21.46
N GLU A 75 2.35 16.11 -21.08
CA GLU A 75 1.02 15.65 -20.71
C GLU A 75 0.77 15.95 -19.24
N GLU A 76 -0.51 16.03 -18.85
CA GLU A 76 -0.93 16.39 -17.50
C GLU A 76 -1.99 15.39 -17.05
N LEU A 77 -1.89 14.93 -15.81
CA LEU A 77 -2.96 14.20 -15.12
C LEU A 77 -3.67 15.19 -14.22
N THR A 78 -4.94 15.52 -14.52
CA THR A 78 -5.73 16.38 -13.65
C THR A 78 -6.25 15.59 -12.45
N ASP A 79 -6.43 16.25 -11.32
CA ASP A 79 -7.08 15.68 -10.13
C ASP A 79 -8.45 15.06 -10.42
N ALA A 80 -9.28 15.71 -11.23
CA ALA A 80 -10.58 15.20 -11.63
C ALA A 80 -10.46 13.87 -12.42
N HIS A 81 -9.49 13.77 -13.34
CA HIS A 81 -9.26 12.55 -14.12
C HIS A 81 -8.67 11.45 -13.22
N PHE A 82 -7.75 11.79 -12.33
CA PHE A 82 -7.23 10.86 -11.32
C PHE A 82 -8.36 10.31 -10.44
N ALA A 83 -9.29 11.15 -9.99
CA ALA A 83 -10.44 10.75 -9.20
C ALA A 83 -11.37 9.81 -9.97
N GLU A 84 -11.63 10.06 -11.26
CA GLU A 84 -12.40 9.15 -12.13
C GLU A 84 -11.73 7.78 -12.25
N LEU A 85 -10.41 7.76 -12.47
CA LEU A 85 -9.63 6.52 -12.55
C LEU A 85 -9.66 5.74 -11.23
N LEU A 86 -9.45 6.42 -10.10
CA LEU A 86 -9.42 5.82 -8.78
C LEU A 86 -10.78 5.25 -8.37
N ALA A 87 -11.86 5.98 -8.65
CA ALA A 87 -13.23 5.55 -8.35
C ALA A 87 -13.65 4.30 -9.13
N ALA A 88 -13.04 4.04 -10.29
CA ALA A 88 -13.30 2.84 -11.09
C ALA A 88 -12.69 1.57 -10.50
N ILE A 89 -11.73 1.67 -9.58
CA ILE A 89 -11.05 0.50 -9.00
C ILE A 89 -11.82 -0.04 -7.80
N PRO A 90 -12.30 -1.30 -7.84
CA PRO A 90 -13.01 -1.92 -6.72
C PRO A 90 -12.02 -2.45 -5.67
N ALA A 91 -11.17 -1.58 -5.12
CA ALA A 91 -10.30 -1.93 -4.00
C ALA A 91 -11.07 -1.94 -2.68
N ALA A 92 -10.72 -2.88 -1.80
CA ALA A 92 -11.24 -2.94 -0.43
C ALA A 92 -10.78 -1.73 0.39
N GLU A 93 -9.55 -1.26 0.14
CA GLU A 93 -8.92 -0.14 0.82
C GLU A 93 -8.05 0.61 -0.18
N LYS A 94 -8.10 1.95 -0.16
CA LYS A 94 -7.28 2.81 -1.03
C LYS A 94 -6.37 3.69 -0.18
N ILE A 95 -5.12 3.80 -0.59
CA ILE A 95 -4.11 4.63 0.07
C ILE A 95 -3.45 5.49 -1.00
N CYS A 96 -3.41 6.80 -0.78
CA CYS A 96 -2.75 7.75 -1.69
C CYS A 96 -1.75 8.63 -0.91
N THR A 97 -0.53 8.75 -1.43
CA THR A 97 0.50 9.65 -0.91
C THR A 97 1.06 10.42 -2.09
N LEU A 98 0.78 11.73 -2.13
CA LEU A 98 0.92 12.54 -3.33
C LEU A 98 1.96 13.65 -3.12
N GLU A 99 3.02 13.62 -3.91
CA GLU A 99 4.10 14.61 -3.97
C GLU A 99 4.17 15.25 -5.36
N PRO A 100 3.13 16.01 -5.75
CA PRO A 100 3.47 17.20 -6.51
C PRO A 100 3.17 18.50 -5.75
N CYS A 101 3.72 19.61 -6.27
CA CYS A 101 3.25 20.94 -5.88
C CYS A 101 1.72 21.05 -6.07
N PHE A 102 1.05 21.77 -5.19
CA PHE A 102 -0.41 21.90 -5.13
C PHE A 102 -1.16 20.58 -4.85
N SER A 103 -0.48 19.50 -4.45
CA SER A 103 -1.05 18.15 -4.28
C SER A 103 -2.27 18.07 -3.35
N GLY A 104 -2.44 19.01 -2.42
CA GLY A 104 -3.65 19.10 -1.59
C GLY A 104 -4.95 19.34 -2.37
N GLY A 105 -4.88 19.75 -3.64
CA GLY A 105 -6.03 19.83 -4.54
C GLY A 105 -6.66 18.47 -4.77
N PHE A 106 -5.87 17.44 -5.08
CA PHE A 106 -6.35 16.07 -5.34
C PHE A 106 -7.24 15.50 -4.23
N LEU A 107 -6.96 15.83 -2.96
CA LEU A 107 -7.68 15.27 -1.81
C LEU A 107 -9.17 15.63 -1.83
N ASP A 108 -9.56 16.77 -2.38
CA ASP A 108 -10.95 17.21 -2.40
C ASP A 108 -11.84 16.35 -3.33
N ASN A 109 -11.25 15.68 -4.32
CA ASN A 109 -11.94 14.83 -5.28
C ASN A 109 -11.92 13.35 -4.88
N ILE A 110 -10.87 12.89 -4.17
CA ILE A 110 -10.69 11.46 -3.89
C ILE A 110 -11.12 11.05 -2.49
N VAL A 111 -11.12 11.96 -1.51
CA VAL A 111 -11.48 11.63 -0.12
C VAL A 111 -13.01 11.58 0.01
N GLY A 112 -13.56 10.40 -0.22
CA GLY A 112 -15.00 10.17 -0.20
C GLY A 112 -15.36 8.79 -0.75
N GLU A 113 -16.61 8.67 -1.20
CA GLU A 113 -17.08 7.45 -1.87
C GLU A 113 -16.58 7.40 -3.33
N PRO A 114 -16.12 6.24 -3.83
CA PRO A 114 -16.08 4.93 -3.16
C PRO A 114 -14.86 4.74 -2.24
N GLY A 115 -15.10 4.62 -0.93
CA GLY A 115 -14.08 4.29 0.08
C GLY A 115 -14.08 2.82 0.50
N PRO A 116 -13.37 2.46 1.58
CA PRO A 116 -12.49 3.31 2.40
C PRO A 116 -11.25 3.85 1.66
N ILE A 117 -10.84 5.07 2.00
CA ILE A 117 -9.63 5.72 1.49
C ILE A 117 -8.92 6.54 2.57
N VAL A 118 -7.59 6.52 2.53
CA VAL A 118 -6.72 7.48 3.24
C VAL A 118 -5.80 8.12 2.21
N ALA A 119 -5.79 9.44 2.19
CA ALA A 119 -4.96 10.22 1.28
C ALA A 119 -4.16 11.25 2.07
N SER A 120 -2.92 11.47 1.64
CA SER A 120 -2.08 12.54 2.15
C SER A 120 -1.32 13.22 1.03
N SER A 121 -1.00 14.49 1.20
CA SER A 121 -0.33 15.30 0.21
C SER A 121 0.79 16.13 0.83
N ALA A 122 1.80 16.44 0.03
CA ALA A 122 2.96 17.22 0.44
C ALA A 122 2.65 18.65 0.85
N CYS A 123 1.65 19.27 0.21
CA CYS A 123 1.33 20.66 0.46
C CYS A 123 -0.17 20.96 0.26
N ARG A 124 -0.61 22.16 0.62
CA ARG A 124 -1.97 22.65 0.33
C ARG A 124 -2.15 22.90 -1.18
N TYR A 125 -3.40 22.93 -1.62
CA TYR A 125 -3.81 23.17 -3.02
C TYR A 125 -3.33 24.50 -3.63
N ASP A 126 -2.84 25.46 -2.84
CA ASP A 126 -2.44 26.80 -3.27
C ASP A 126 -0.97 27.14 -2.93
N GLU A 127 -0.14 26.13 -2.70
CA GLU A 127 1.29 26.32 -2.43
C GLU A 127 2.16 25.25 -3.10
N TYR A 128 3.46 25.49 -3.10
CA TYR A 128 4.45 24.55 -3.62
C TYR A 128 4.84 23.52 -2.56
N SER A 129 5.28 22.35 -3.01
CA SER A 129 6.06 21.44 -2.19
C SER A 129 7.56 21.68 -2.37
N TRP A 130 8.38 21.13 -1.47
CA TRP A 130 9.80 21.42 -1.39
C TRP A 130 10.69 20.17 -1.38
N ALA A 131 11.85 20.31 -2.02
CA ALA A 131 12.97 19.41 -1.82
C ALA A 131 13.81 19.82 -0.60
N MET A 132 14.37 18.84 0.10
CA MET A 132 15.08 19.07 1.36
C MET A 132 16.59 19.28 1.19
N PRO A 133 17.23 20.15 1.99
CA PRO A 133 18.68 20.30 2.02
C PRO A 133 19.38 19.06 2.59
N PRO A 134 20.70 18.90 2.38
CA PRO A 134 21.62 19.86 1.74
C PRO A 134 21.81 19.68 0.24
N ASP A 135 21.51 18.50 -0.30
CA ASP A 135 21.77 18.12 -1.69
C ASP A 135 20.51 18.13 -2.56
N TYR A 136 19.32 18.33 -1.97
CA TYR A 136 18.04 18.42 -2.68
C TYR A 136 17.78 17.17 -3.52
N VAL A 137 18.10 16.01 -2.95
CA VAL A 137 17.90 14.69 -3.56
C VAL A 137 16.49 14.16 -3.30
N TYR A 138 15.85 14.59 -2.22
CA TYR A 138 14.54 14.10 -1.79
C TYR A 138 13.56 15.25 -1.57
N ASP A 139 12.27 15.00 -1.84
CA ASP A 139 11.17 15.86 -1.43
C ASP A 139 10.85 15.68 0.07
N THR A 140 10.64 16.79 0.77
CA THR A 140 10.67 16.85 2.24
C THR A 140 9.59 16.00 2.89
N TYR A 141 8.32 16.25 2.53
CA TYR A 141 7.19 15.50 3.07
C TYR A 141 7.33 13.99 2.86
N VAL A 142 7.49 13.54 1.60
CA VAL A 142 7.54 12.11 1.29
C VAL A 142 8.80 11.41 1.76
N PHE A 143 9.92 12.11 1.95
CA PHE A 143 11.10 11.55 2.61
C PHE A 143 10.76 11.12 4.04
N HIS A 144 10.15 12.00 4.82
CA HIS A 144 9.80 11.71 6.21
C HIS A 144 8.65 10.70 6.31
N TRP A 145 7.64 10.79 5.45
CA TRP A 145 6.54 9.84 5.41
C TRP A 145 7.03 8.41 5.08
N THR A 146 7.90 8.28 4.07
CA THR A 146 8.48 6.97 3.70
C THR A 146 9.36 6.42 4.81
N ALA A 147 10.16 7.27 5.46
CA ALA A 147 10.98 6.87 6.61
C ALA A 147 10.12 6.38 7.78
N ALA A 148 8.97 7.02 8.04
CA ALA A 148 8.02 6.61 9.06
C ALA A 148 7.45 5.22 8.77
N MET A 149 6.94 5.00 7.56
CA MET A 149 6.33 3.72 7.16
C MET A 149 7.34 2.58 7.15
N LYS A 150 8.61 2.85 6.77
CA LYS A 150 9.69 1.87 6.74
C LYS A 150 10.29 1.61 8.13
N GLY A 151 10.23 2.59 9.05
CA GLY A 151 10.95 2.56 10.33
C GLY A 151 12.45 2.89 10.22
N GLU A 152 12.88 3.43 9.07
CA GLU A 152 14.26 3.80 8.79
C GLU A 152 14.30 4.76 7.60
N ASP A 153 15.11 5.82 7.68
CA ASP A 153 15.28 6.77 6.57
C ASP A 153 16.11 6.20 5.40
N ALA A 154 16.27 6.99 4.33
CA ALA A 154 17.01 6.59 3.14
C ALA A 154 18.52 6.37 3.39
N TYR A 155 19.05 6.84 4.52
CA TYR A 155 20.46 6.71 4.91
C TYR A 155 20.71 5.59 5.92
N GLY A 156 19.68 4.81 6.26
CA GLY A 156 19.78 3.72 7.23
C GLY A 156 19.67 4.16 8.68
N VAL A 157 19.17 5.38 8.95
CA VAL A 157 18.94 5.86 10.32
C VAL A 157 17.58 5.38 10.80
N PRO A 158 17.51 4.62 11.90
CA PRO A 158 16.24 4.15 12.43
C PRO A 158 15.30 5.29 12.82
N VAL A 159 14.03 5.11 12.49
CA VAL A 159 12.92 6.03 12.78
C VAL A 159 11.85 5.26 13.56
N ASN A 160 11.15 5.94 14.48
CA ASN A 160 10.00 5.35 15.16
C ASN A 160 8.79 6.28 15.10
N ALA A 161 7.83 5.94 14.24
CA ALA A 161 6.54 6.62 14.15
C ALA A 161 5.42 5.91 14.95
N ASP A 162 5.70 4.74 15.56
CA ASP A 162 4.74 4.00 16.38
C ASP A 162 4.54 4.74 17.72
N VAL A 163 3.54 5.61 17.76
CA VAL A 163 3.27 6.49 18.91
C VAL A 163 2.57 5.68 20.00
N ASN A 164 1.70 4.74 19.62
CA ASN A 164 0.86 3.99 20.55
C ASN A 164 1.54 2.71 21.09
N GLN A 165 2.68 2.30 20.50
CA GLN A 165 3.51 1.14 20.82
C GLN A 165 2.82 -0.21 20.61
N ASP A 166 1.93 -0.32 19.62
CA ASP A 166 1.27 -1.58 19.25
C ASP A 166 2.07 -2.42 18.24
N GLY A 167 3.17 -1.88 17.71
CA GLY A 167 4.06 -2.55 16.75
C GLY A 167 3.62 -2.41 15.29
N ILE A 168 2.66 -1.54 15.00
CA ILE A 168 2.16 -1.21 13.66
C ILE A 168 2.35 0.30 13.45
N ILE A 169 2.81 0.68 12.26
CA ILE A 169 2.80 2.09 11.84
C ILE A 169 1.54 2.31 11.02
N THR A 170 0.62 3.10 11.55
CA THR A 170 -0.61 3.48 10.86
C THR A 170 -0.36 4.65 9.90
N LEU A 171 -1.29 4.90 8.97
CA LEU A 171 -1.19 6.03 8.05
C LEU A 171 -1.32 7.37 8.79
N ASP A 172 -2.12 7.43 9.85
CA ASP A 172 -2.19 8.58 10.77
C ASP A 172 -0.83 8.87 11.41
N GLU A 173 -0.17 7.83 11.93
CA GLU A 173 1.14 7.96 12.57
C GLU A 173 2.24 8.38 11.60
N ALA A 174 2.25 7.83 10.38
CA ALA A 174 3.21 8.23 9.37
C ALA A 174 3.01 9.66 8.88
N TYR A 175 1.76 10.09 8.69
CA TYR A 175 1.44 11.48 8.38
C TYR A 175 1.90 12.42 9.51
N GLN A 176 1.58 12.10 10.76
CA GLN A 176 1.98 12.93 11.89
C GLN A 176 3.51 12.99 12.04
N TYR A 177 4.19 11.87 11.85
CA TYR A 177 5.65 11.84 11.85
C TYR A 177 6.23 12.75 10.76
N ALA A 178 5.69 12.69 9.54
CA ALA A 178 6.13 13.52 8.43
C ALA A 178 5.97 15.02 8.76
N VAL A 179 4.78 15.43 9.20
CA VAL A 179 4.49 16.82 9.60
C VAL A 179 5.39 17.30 10.74
N ASP A 180 5.71 16.45 11.71
CA ASP A 180 6.56 16.83 12.84
C ASP A 180 8.04 17.00 12.45
N HIS A 181 8.48 16.40 11.34
CA HIS A 181 9.87 16.43 10.87
C HIS A 181 10.09 17.36 9.68
N ASP A 182 9.04 17.70 8.97
CA ASP A 182 9.03 18.69 7.90
C ASP A 182 9.45 20.07 8.45
N GLN A 183 10.46 20.66 7.81
CA GLN A 183 11.04 21.95 8.20
C GLN A 183 10.89 23.01 7.10
N ASP A 184 10.25 22.66 5.99
CA ASP A 184 10.06 23.55 4.85
C ASP A 184 8.72 24.29 4.95
N ASP A 185 8.55 25.33 4.13
CA ASP A 185 7.32 26.15 4.12
C ASP A 185 6.30 25.50 3.18
N GLU A 186 5.86 24.30 3.56
CA GLU A 186 4.75 23.54 3.00
C GLU A 186 3.78 23.13 4.11
N SER A 187 2.51 22.94 3.75
CA SER A 187 1.46 22.50 4.66
C SER A 187 0.91 21.16 4.18
N PRO A 188 1.56 20.03 4.54
CA PRO A 188 1.04 18.71 4.20
C PRO A 188 -0.44 18.58 4.58
N GLN A 189 -1.22 17.90 3.76
CA GLN A 189 -2.65 17.68 4.01
C GLN A 189 -2.94 16.19 4.22
N TYR A 190 -4.00 15.92 4.97
CA TYR A 190 -4.48 14.59 5.27
C TYR A 190 -5.99 14.54 5.11
N GLY A 191 -6.49 13.45 4.50
CA GLY A 191 -7.90 13.20 4.37
C GLY A 191 -8.20 11.71 4.42
N GLU A 192 -9.31 11.36 5.04
CA GLU A 192 -9.75 9.99 5.19
C GLU A 192 -11.26 9.88 5.01
N TYR A 193 -11.70 8.72 4.54
CA TYR A 193 -13.10 8.37 4.47
C TYR A 193 -13.28 6.86 4.61
N PRO A 194 -14.16 6.37 5.51
CA PRO A 194 -14.79 7.11 6.61
C PRO A 194 -13.78 7.70 7.60
N GLU A 195 -14.25 8.60 8.48
CA GLU A 195 -13.43 9.11 9.58
C GLU A 195 -12.93 7.97 10.50
N GLY A 196 -11.66 8.04 10.89
CA GLY A 196 -10.93 7.05 11.67
C GLY A 196 -10.27 5.94 10.85
N THR A 197 -10.42 5.90 9.52
CA THR A 197 -9.79 4.88 8.68
C THR A 197 -8.27 4.89 8.77
N GLY A 198 -7.65 6.06 8.87
CA GLY A 198 -6.22 6.25 9.02
C GLY A 198 -5.60 5.65 10.27
N SER A 199 -6.40 5.49 11.32
CA SER A 199 -5.95 5.02 12.64
C SER A 199 -5.70 3.52 12.73
N TYR A 200 -6.07 2.76 11.69
CA TYR A 200 -5.85 1.31 11.63
C TYR A 200 -5.31 0.82 10.29
N LEU A 201 -5.42 1.61 9.21
CA LEU A 201 -4.78 1.26 7.95
C LEU A 201 -3.26 1.39 8.05
N SER A 202 -2.56 0.43 7.46
CA SER A 202 -1.10 0.39 7.34
C SER A 202 -0.70 -0.21 5.99
N LEU A 203 0.49 0.15 5.50
CA LEU A 203 1.14 -0.54 4.37
C LEU A 203 1.83 -1.84 4.80
N LYS A 204 2.03 -2.05 6.11
CA LYS A 204 2.54 -3.32 6.60
C LYS A 204 1.51 -4.38 6.26
N VAL A 205 1.89 -5.33 5.41
CA VAL A 205 1.14 -6.57 5.24
C VAL A 205 1.29 -7.33 6.54
N THR A 206 0.28 -7.24 7.39
CA THR A 206 0.11 -8.18 8.48
C THR A 206 -0.41 -9.47 7.88
N SER A 207 0.24 -10.60 8.20
CA SER A 207 -0.34 -11.92 7.97
C SER A 207 -1.15 -12.25 9.22
N ASP A 208 -2.47 -12.14 9.09
CA ASP A 208 -3.38 -12.58 10.12
C ASP A 208 -3.29 -14.11 10.26
N PRO A 209 -3.36 -14.65 11.48
CA PRO A 209 -3.38 -16.09 11.64
C PRO A 209 -4.67 -16.67 11.04
N PRO A 210 -4.63 -17.90 10.51
CA PRO A 210 -5.85 -18.60 10.13
C PRO A 210 -6.84 -18.65 11.30
N ALA A 211 -8.14 -18.59 10.99
CA ALA A 211 -9.18 -18.81 11.98
C ALA A 211 -8.97 -20.17 12.69
N GLN A 212 -9.55 -20.34 13.87
CA GLN A 212 -9.49 -21.62 14.55
C GLN A 212 -10.09 -22.73 13.66
N PRO A 213 -9.34 -23.81 13.37
CA PRO A 213 -9.89 -24.91 12.58
C PRO A 213 -11.10 -25.56 13.23
N THR A 214 -12.02 -26.02 12.40
CA THR A 214 -13.16 -26.81 12.84
C THR A 214 -12.67 -28.07 13.57
N LYS A 215 -13.42 -28.49 14.59
CA LYS A 215 -13.10 -29.72 15.33
C LYS A 215 -12.91 -30.89 14.35
N PRO A 216 -11.80 -31.66 14.45
CA PRO A 216 -11.57 -32.78 13.55
C PRO A 216 -12.75 -33.75 13.48
N VAL A 217 -13.15 -34.11 12.26
CA VAL A 217 -14.23 -35.06 11.97
C VAL A 217 -13.63 -36.39 11.53
N GLY A 218 -14.04 -37.47 12.19
CA GLY A 218 -13.58 -38.81 11.88
C GLY A 218 -14.34 -39.86 12.69
N PRO A 219 -13.99 -41.15 12.54
CA PRO A 219 -14.64 -42.25 13.25
C PRO A 219 -14.53 -42.14 14.78
N THR A 220 -15.63 -42.39 15.50
CA THR A 220 -15.66 -42.37 16.98
C THR A 220 -15.38 -43.72 17.62
N LEU A 221 -15.33 -44.78 16.81
CA LEU A 221 -15.00 -46.15 17.21
C LEU A 221 -13.95 -46.69 16.24
N GLY A 222 -12.96 -47.39 16.78
CA GLY A 222 -11.84 -47.94 16.01
C GLY A 222 -11.53 -49.39 16.38
N ILE A 223 -10.89 -50.08 15.45
CA ILE A 223 -10.27 -51.40 15.63
C ILE A 223 -8.77 -51.18 15.78
N TRP A 224 -8.15 -51.90 16.72
CA TRP A 224 -6.70 -51.85 16.93
C TRP A 224 -5.93 -52.15 15.63
N ASN A 225 -4.85 -51.40 15.41
CA ASN A 225 -3.95 -51.51 14.26
C ASN A 225 -4.57 -51.18 12.88
N ILE A 226 -5.63 -50.35 12.86
CA ILE A 226 -6.19 -49.76 11.65
C ILE A 226 -5.97 -48.26 11.69
N GLU A 227 -5.45 -47.70 10.59
CA GLU A 227 -5.34 -46.25 10.41
C GLU A 227 -6.69 -45.64 10.06
N TYR A 228 -6.95 -44.45 10.61
CA TYR A 228 -8.18 -43.71 10.38
C TYR A 228 -7.85 -42.28 9.95
N THR A 229 -8.57 -41.79 8.96
CA THR A 229 -8.47 -40.40 8.49
C THR A 229 -9.39 -39.51 9.32
N TYR A 230 -8.85 -38.36 9.72
CA TYR A 230 -9.61 -37.26 10.32
C TYR A 230 -9.47 -36.05 9.43
N THR A 231 -10.53 -35.26 9.31
CA THR A 231 -10.51 -34.04 8.49
C THR A 231 -10.78 -32.81 9.34
N SER A 232 -10.23 -31.67 8.94
CA SER A 232 -10.55 -30.36 9.50
C SER A 232 -10.50 -29.32 8.38
N SER A 233 -11.18 -28.20 8.57
CA SER A 233 -11.12 -27.05 7.68
C SER A 233 -11.05 -25.75 8.47
N THR A 234 -10.37 -24.75 7.91
CA THR A 234 -10.35 -23.37 8.38
C THR A 234 -10.24 -22.40 7.22
N THR A 235 -10.44 -21.11 7.50
CA THR A 235 -10.21 -19.99 6.57
C THR A 235 -9.07 -19.13 7.09
N GLU A 236 -8.28 -18.61 6.18
CA GLU A 236 -7.24 -17.62 6.42
C GLU A 236 -7.71 -16.28 5.81
N PRO A 237 -7.79 -15.20 6.61
CA PRO A 237 -8.25 -13.86 6.19
C PRO A 237 -7.53 -13.25 4.98
N ASP A 238 -6.22 -13.44 4.88
CA ASP A 238 -5.37 -12.87 3.82
C ASP A 238 -5.27 -13.77 2.57
N ASN A 239 -6.07 -14.84 2.56
CA ASN A 239 -6.10 -15.88 1.52
C ASN A 239 -4.73 -16.55 1.28
N GLU A 240 -3.90 -16.58 2.31
CA GLU A 240 -2.62 -17.28 2.34
C GLU A 240 -2.81 -18.80 2.38
N GLN A 241 -1.75 -19.53 2.04
CA GLN A 241 -1.76 -20.99 2.12
C GLN A 241 -1.69 -21.48 3.57
N ILE A 242 -2.56 -22.43 3.90
CA ILE A 242 -2.67 -23.01 5.24
C ILE A 242 -2.05 -24.40 5.31
N TYR A 243 -1.49 -24.71 6.49
CA TYR A 243 -0.99 -26.05 6.83
C TYR A 243 -1.76 -26.58 8.05
N TYR A 244 -2.06 -27.89 8.05
CA TYR A 244 -2.73 -28.56 9.17
C TYR A 244 -1.76 -29.46 9.93
N GLN A 245 -1.94 -29.58 11.23
CA GLN A 245 -1.28 -30.59 12.04
C GLN A 245 -2.30 -31.19 13.02
N PHE A 246 -2.46 -32.50 12.98
CA PHE A 246 -3.32 -33.24 13.90
C PHE A 246 -2.47 -33.79 15.05
N ASN A 247 -2.77 -33.35 16.26
CA ASN A 247 -2.21 -33.91 17.49
C ASN A 247 -3.19 -34.93 18.08
N TRP A 248 -2.74 -36.17 18.29
CA TRP A 248 -3.59 -37.27 18.73
C TRP A 248 -3.72 -37.38 20.26
N GLY A 249 -2.96 -36.57 21.00
CA GLY A 249 -2.99 -36.52 22.48
C GLY A 249 -2.21 -37.64 23.17
N ASP A 250 -1.58 -38.55 22.42
CA ASP A 250 -0.74 -39.64 22.93
C ASP A 250 0.77 -39.36 22.79
N GLY A 251 1.12 -38.14 22.39
CA GLY A 251 2.49 -37.73 22.11
C GLY A 251 2.91 -37.85 20.63
N SER A 252 2.04 -38.39 19.76
CA SER A 252 2.26 -38.42 18.31
C SER A 252 1.43 -37.35 17.57
N ASN A 253 1.85 -37.02 16.34
CA ASN A 253 1.13 -36.09 15.45
C ASN A 253 1.29 -36.49 13.97
N SER A 254 0.49 -35.88 13.09
CA SER A 254 0.52 -36.13 11.64
C SER A 254 1.73 -35.52 10.90
N GLY A 255 2.55 -34.71 11.57
CA GLY A 255 3.38 -33.70 10.89
C GLY A 255 2.53 -32.58 10.30
N TRP A 256 3.19 -31.61 9.65
CA TRP A 256 2.51 -30.56 8.90
C TRP A 256 2.05 -31.09 7.54
N LEU A 257 0.77 -30.93 7.26
CA LEU A 257 0.09 -31.33 6.04
C LEU A 257 -0.24 -30.06 5.24
N GLY A 258 0.12 -30.02 3.96
CA GLY A 258 -0.14 -28.87 3.09
C GLY A 258 0.98 -28.61 2.10
N PRO A 259 0.96 -27.44 1.43
CA PRO A 259 0.00 -26.34 1.62
C PRO A 259 -1.40 -26.64 1.07
N TYR A 260 -2.41 -26.00 1.66
CA TYR A 260 -3.80 -25.99 1.21
C TYR A 260 -4.26 -24.54 0.99
N GLN A 261 -5.25 -24.32 0.12
CA GLN A 261 -5.88 -23.01 -0.05
C GLN A 261 -6.79 -22.67 1.14
N SER A 262 -7.02 -21.38 1.40
CA SER A 262 -8.00 -20.93 2.41
C SER A 262 -9.36 -21.60 2.21
N GLY A 263 -9.94 -22.17 3.27
CA GLY A 263 -11.20 -22.91 3.23
C GLY A 263 -11.09 -24.39 2.82
N GLN A 264 -9.94 -24.86 2.34
CA GLN A 264 -9.77 -26.24 1.91
C GLN A 264 -9.61 -27.20 3.10
N THR A 265 -10.26 -28.37 3.01
CA THR A 265 -10.17 -29.44 4.01
C THR A 265 -8.80 -30.12 3.99
N GLY A 266 -8.11 -30.16 5.13
CA GLY A 266 -6.94 -31.01 5.37
C GLY A 266 -7.31 -32.37 5.96
N SER A 267 -6.51 -33.41 5.68
CA SER A 267 -6.76 -34.80 6.09
C SER A 267 -5.50 -35.61 6.35
#